data_AF-A0A2V9KW92-F1
#
_entry.id   AF-A0A2V9KW92-F1
#
_cell.length_a   1.000
_cell.length_b   1.000
_cell.length_c   1.000
_cell.angle_alpha   90.00
_cell.angle_beta   90.00
_cell.angle_gamma   90.00
#
_symmetry.space_group_name_H-M   'P 1'
#
loop_
_entity.id
_entity.type
_entity.pdbx_description
1 polymer ?
#
loop_
_entity_poly.entity_id
_entity_poly.type
_entity_poly.pdbx_seq_one_letter_code
_entity_poly.pdbx_strand_id
1 'polypeptide(L)'
;DIVIGGSQKATMVPPGLAFVGVSDKAWKMIEKSKTPRYYFDFAKERKNQAKGESSFTPATTLVVALSAALDYIRQVGRENLIENAALLAEATRAAAKALGLGLFAACSPSSAVTAINAPQGTDSGLIVKELRTRFGAIVSNGQGSMRGQIFRLAHLGYYDALDQFAVVAALEIALVRLGHKVELGSGVRAAEEVYLQRSA
;
A
#
# COMPACT_ATOMS: atom_id res chain seq x y z
N ASP A 1 -5.83 18.69 -12.30
CA ASP A 1 -4.73 19.17 -13.15
C ASP A 1 -3.80 18.03 -13.57
N ILE A 2 -3.06 17.37 -12.66
CA ILE A 2 -2.34 16.12 -12.99
C ILE A 2 -2.44 15.12 -11.81
N VAL A 3 -2.70 13.85 -12.09
CA VAL A 3 -2.63 12.72 -11.13
C VAL A 3 -1.61 11.72 -11.63
N ILE A 4 -0.75 11.21 -10.74
CA ILE A 4 0.27 10.23 -11.09
C ILE A 4 0.09 8.98 -10.21
N GLY A 5 0.05 7.81 -10.85
CA GLY A 5 0.06 6.50 -10.19
C GLY A 5 1.26 5.67 -10.62
N GLY A 6 1.52 4.57 -9.91
CA GLY A 6 2.57 3.61 -10.25
C GLY A 6 2.04 2.19 -10.22
N SER A 7 2.64 1.30 -11.02
CA SER A 7 2.18 -0.08 -11.22
C SER A 7 2.19 -0.97 -9.96
N GLN A 8 3.16 -0.75 -9.08
CA GLN A 8 3.50 -1.61 -7.93
C GLN A 8 2.71 -1.37 -6.65
N LYS A 9 1.53 -0.77 -6.76
CA LYS A 9 0.67 -0.43 -5.63
C LYS A 9 -0.69 -1.12 -5.80
N ALA A 10 -1.77 -0.35 -5.77
CA ALA A 10 -3.13 -0.87 -5.88
C ALA A 10 -3.39 -1.60 -7.21
N THR A 11 -2.59 -1.36 -8.25
CA THR A 11 -2.69 -2.04 -9.55
C THR A 11 -1.96 -3.38 -9.62
N MET A 12 -1.27 -3.83 -8.56
CA MET A 12 -0.77 -5.22 -8.43
C MET A 12 0.22 -5.67 -9.53
N VAL A 13 0.88 -4.73 -10.21
CA VAL A 13 1.83 -5.01 -11.31
C VAL A 13 3.25 -4.71 -10.85
N PRO A 14 4.29 -5.45 -11.28
CA PRO A 14 5.67 -5.12 -10.92
C PRO A 14 6.05 -3.64 -11.18
N PRO A 15 7.00 -3.08 -10.42
CA PRO A 15 7.41 -1.69 -10.61
C PRO A 15 8.01 -1.48 -12.00
N GLY A 16 7.59 -0.41 -12.67
CA GLY A 16 8.16 -0.04 -13.98
C GLY A 16 7.23 0.80 -14.86
N LEU A 17 5.96 0.99 -14.48
CA LEU A 17 5.06 1.92 -15.17
C LEU A 17 4.63 3.05 -14.23
N ALA A 18 4.46 4.23 -14.82
CA ALA A 18 3.74 5.35 -14.22
C ALA A 18 2.52 5.68 -15.08
N PHE A 19 1.38 5.91 -14.42
CA PHE A 19 0.14 6.32 -15.07
C PHE A 19 -0.06 7.80 -14.81
N VAL A 20 -0.46 8.57 -15.81
CA VAL A 20 -0.67 10.01 -15.66
C VAL A 20 -2.03 10.40 -16.21
N GLY A 21 -2.90 10.90 -15.33
CA GLY A 21 -4.14 11.57 -15.71
C GLY A 21 -3.91 13.08 -15.78
N VAL A 22 -4.28 13.72 -16.88
CA VAL A 22 -4.05 15.16 -17.13
C VAL A 22 -5.37 15.84 -17.50
N SER A 23 -5.74 16.91 -16.78
CA SER A 23 -6.95 17.69 -17.09
C SER A 23 -6.75 18.61 -18.31
N ASP A 24 -7.84 19.04 -18.93
CA ASP A 24 -7.80 20.02 -20.03
C ASP A 24 -7.09 21.33 -19.64
N LYS A 25 -7.30 21.78 -18.40
CA LYS A 25 -6.61 22.95 -17.86
C LYS A 25 -5.10 22.74 -17.82
N ALA A 26 -4.62 21.57 -17.40
CA ALA A 26 -3.20 21.26 -17.36
C ALA A 26 -2.59 21.10 -18.76
N TRP A 27 -3.32 20.51 -19.71
CA TRP A 27 -2.87 20.42 -21.11
C TRP A 27 -2.60 21.79 -21.73
N LYS A 28 -3.48 22.77 -21.51
CA LYS A 28 -3.27 24.17 -21.97
C LYS A 28 -1.98 24.80 -21.40
N MET A 29 -1.55 24.37 -20.20
CA MET A 29 -0.29 24.84 -19.60
C MET A 29 0.93 24.07 -20.14
N ILE A 30 0.81 22.75 -20.32
CA ILE A 30 1.86 21.90 -20.89
C ILE A 30 2.27 22.41 -22.28
N GLU A 31 1.29 22.77 -23.12
CA GLU A 31 1.53 23.29 -24.48
C GLU A 31 2.33 24.60 -24.50
N LYS A 32 2.20 25.42 -23.44
CA LYS A 32 2.92 26.70 -23.30
C LYS A 32 4.22 26.59 -22.49
N SER A 33 4.47 25.42 -21.87
CA SER A 33 5.62 25.24 -20.99
C SER A 33 6.93 25.31 -21.77
N LYS A 34 7.86 26.13 -21.28
CA LYS A 34 9.22 26.27 -21.84
C LYS A 34 10.26 25.41 -21.11
N THR A 35 9.85 24.61 -20.11
CA THR A 35 10.78 23.73 -19.38
C THR A 35 11.40 22.71 -20.35
N PRO A 36 12.74 22.59 -20.39
CA PRO A 36 13.41 21.58 -21.21
C PRO A 36 12.92 20.19 -20.86
N ARG A 37 12.51 19.43 -21.88
CA ARG A 37 11.97 18.08 -21.74
C ARG A 37 12.22 17.29 -23.01
N TYR A 38 12.45 16.00 -22.86
CA TYR A 38 12.63 15.07 -23.98
C TYR A 38 11.88 13.77 -23.74
N TYR A 39 12.28 13.02 -22.71
CA TYR A 39 11.62 11.74 -22.38
C TYR A 39 10.24 11.96 -21.74
N PHE A 40 10.15 12.88 -20.77
CA PHE A 40 8.89 13.25 -20.11
C PHE A 40 8.14 14.39 -20.84
N ASP A 41 8.20 14.42 -22.18
CA ASP A 41 7.39 15.35 -22.96
C ASP A 41 5.97 14.80 -23.17
N PHE A 42 5.05 15.23 -22.33
CA PHE A 42 3.65 14.78 -22.36
C PHE A 42 2.95 15.15 -23.67
N ALA A 43 3.33 16.26 -24.32
CA ALA A 43 2.72 16.66 -25.59
C ALA A 43 3.12 15.70 -26.72
N LYS A 44 4.41 15.31 -26.74
CA LYS A 44 4.94 14.29 -27.66
C LYS A 44 4.25 12.94 -27.42
N GLU A 45 4.16 12.52 -26.16
CA GLU A 45 3.52 11.25 -25.80
C GLU A 45 2.04 11.21 -26.17
N ARG A 46 1.25 12.24 -25.82
CA ARG A 46 -0.16 12.32 -26.21
C ARG A 46 -0.35 12.25 -27.73
N LYS A 47 0.50 12.93 -28.50
CA LYS A 47 0.43 12.93 -29.97
C LYS A 47 0.68 11.55 -30.56
N ASN A 48 1.60 10.77 -29.99
CA ASN A 48 1.89 9.41 -30.45
C ASN A 48 0.81 8.41 -29.99
N GLN A 49 0.33 8.53 -28.76
CA GLN A 49 -0.75 7.67 -28.25
C GLN A 49 -2.05 7.82 -29.04
N ALA A 50 -2.36 9.02 -29.55
CA ALA A 50 -3.49 9.25 -30.44
C ALA A 50 -3.41 8.45 -31.76
N LYS A 51 -2.23 7.92 -32.13
CA LYS A 51 -2.00 7.05 -33.28
C LYS A 51 -1.89 5.56 -32.91
N GLY A 52 -2.06 5.22 -31.63
CA GLY A 52 -1.82 3.87 -31.12
C GLY A 52 -0.34 3.52 -30.89
N GLU A 53 0.55 4.52 -30.84
CA GLU A 53 1.99 4.34 -30.61
C GLU A 53 2.44 4.99 -29.30
N SER A 54 3.61 4.61 -28.79
CA SER A 54 4.32 5.33 -27.72
C SER A 54 5.51 6.11 -28.28
N SER A 55 5.96 7.16 -27.60
CA SER A 55 7.10 7.97 -28.08
C SER A 55 8.43 7.24 -28.10
N PHE A 56 8.52 6.14 -27.36
CA PHE A 56 9.68 5.27 -27.19
C PHE A 56 9.20 3.82 -27.03
N THR A 57 10.10 2.85 -27.22
CA THR A 57 9.79 1.44 -26.99
C THR A 57 9.24 1.23 -25.57
N PRO A 58 7.98 0.79 -25.40
CA PRO A 58 7.40 0.61 -24.09
C PRO A 58 7.84 -0.73 -23.49
N ALA A 59 7.72 -0.85 -22.17
CA ALA A 59 7.86 -2.13 -21.48
C ALA A 59 6.61 -3.01 -21.76
N THR A 60 6.55 -3.61 -22.94
CA THR A 60 5.38 -4.34 -23.46
C THR A 60 4.84 -5.37 -22.47
N THR A 61 5.72 -6.14 -21.82
CA THR A 61 5.35 -7.11 -20.78
C THR A 61 4.58 -6.48 -19.62
N LEU A 62 5.01 -5.30 -19.15
CA LEU A 62 4.33 -4.60 -18.06
C LEU A 62 2.99 -4.01 -18.51
N VAL A 63 2.88 -3.58 -19.77
CA VAL A 63 1.63 -3.09 -20.35
C VAL A 63 0.59 -4.22 -20.44
N VAL A 64 1.01 -5.41 -20.86
CA VAL A 64 0.14 -6.61 -20.87
C VAL A 64 -0.27 -7.01 -19.44
N ALA A 65 0.67 -7.00 -18.49
CA ALA A 65 0.36 -7.27 -17.08
C ALA A 65 -0.64 -6.26 -16.50
N LEU A 66 -0.52 -4.98 -16.87
CA LEU A 66 -1.49 -3.96 -16.50
C LEU A 66 -2.87 -4.22 -17.09
N SER A 67 -2.97 -4.68 -18.34
CA SER A 67 -4.26 -5.07 -18.93
C SER A 67 -4.94 -6.14 -18.08
N ALA A 68 -4.23 -7.21 -17.73
CA ALA A 68 -4.77 -8.30 -16.90
C ALA A 68 -5.18 -7.81 -15.50
N ALA A 69 -4.37 -6.94 -14.88
CA ALA A 69 -4.70 -6.36 -13.58
C ALA A 69 -5.94 -5.46 -13.63
N LEU A 70 -6.12 -4.69 -14.70
CA LEU A 70 -7.31 -3.86 -14.90
C LEU A 70 -8.56 -4.71 -15.13
N ASP A 71 -8.46 -5.85 -15.82
CA ASP A 71 -9.57 -6.77 -16.00
C ASP A 71 -9.99 -7.41 -14.66
N TYR A 72 -9.03 -7.81 -13.83
CA TYR A 72 -9.30 -8.23 -12.46
C TYR A 72 -9.96 -7.13 -11.62
N ILE A 73 -9.45 -5.89 -11.67
CA ILE A 73 -10.05 -4.75 -10.95
C ILE A 73 -11.49 -4.50 -11.41
N ARG A 74 -11.80 -4.64 -12.71
CA ARG A 74 -13.17 -4.52 -13.22
C ARG A 74 -14.06 -5.65 -12.74
N GLN A 75 -13.54 -6.87 -12.69
CA GLN A 75 -14.28 -8.05 -12.21
C GLN A 75 -14.64 -7.93 -10.72
N VAL A 76 -13.70 -7.52 -9.87
CA VAL A 76 -13.93 -7.33 -8.44
C VAL A 76 -14.76 -6.06 -8.16
N GLY A 77 -14.53 -5.00 -8.94
CA GLY A 77 -15.06 -3.66 -8.69
C GLY A 77 -14.05 -2.81 -7.94
N ARG A 78 -13.76 -1.61 -8.48
CA ARG A 78 -12.80 -0.67 -7.88
C ARG A 78 -13.23 -0.25 -6.47
N GLU A 79 -14.51 0.02 -6.31
CA GLU A 79 -15.11 0.46 -5.05
C GLU A 79 -14.95 -0.64 -3.98
N ASN A 80 -15.14 -1.92 -4.34
CA ASN A 80 -14.93 -3.05 -3.45
C ASN A 80 -13.46 -3.17 -2.99
N LEU A 81 -12.49 -2.92 -3.88
CA LEU A 81 -11.07 -2.91 -3.50
C LEU A 81 -10.72 -1.75 -2.56
N ILE A 82 -11.34 -0.59 -2.74
CA ILE A 82 -11.17 0.57 -1.85
C ILE A 82 -11.77 0.26 -0.47
N GLU A 83 -12.97 -0.30 -0.43
CA GLU A 83 -13.62 -0.69 0.82
C GLU A 83 -12.87 -1.81 1.54
N ASN A 84 -12.34 -2.80 0.81
CA ASN A 84 -11.45 -3.81 1.37
C ASN A 84 -10.24 -3.16 2.05
N ALA A 85 -9.52 -2.26 1.37
CA ALA A 85 -8.38 -1.56 1.97
C ALA A 85 -8.79 -0.76 3.22
N ALA A 86 -9.95 -0.11 3.22
CA ALA A 86 -10.47 0.62 4.37
C ALA A 86 -10.78 -0.30 5.56
N LEU A 87 -11.44 -1.44 5.31
CA LEU A 87 -11.74 -2.47 6.30
C LEU A 87 -10.46 -3.05 6.91
N LEU A 88 -9.49 -3.44 6.08
CA LEU A 88 -8.22 -4.02 6.55
C LEU A 88 -7.43 -3.00 7.37
N ALA A 89 -7.42 -1.74 6.94
CA ALA A 89 -6.75 -0.70 7.70
C ALA A 89 -7.39 -0.48 9.08
N GLU A 90 -8.73 -0.55 9.16
CA GLU A 90 -9.47 -0.45 10.42
C GLU A 90 -9.18 -1.61 11.35
N ALA A 91 -9.26 -2.84 10.84
CA ALA A 91 -8.95 -4.05 11.58
C ALA A 91 -7.48 -4.07 12.05
N THR A 92 -6.52 -3.60 11.25
CA THR A 92 -5.10 -3.51 11.68
C THR A 92 -4.92 -2.48 12.78
N ARG A 93 -5.65 -1.35 12.74
CA ARG A 93 -5.61 -0.35 13.82
C ARG A 93 -6.24 -0.89 15.10
N ALA A 94 -7.33 -1.65 15.01
CA ALA A 94 -7.95 -2.31 16.16
C ALA A 94 -7.01 -3.33 16.79
N ALA A 95 -6.40 -4.20 15.97
CA ALA A 95 -5.37 -5.14 16.41
C ALA A 95 -4.21 -4.43 17.10
N ALA A 96 -3.64 -3.39 16.49
CA ALA A 96 -2.53 -2.64 17.09
C ALA A 96 -2.87 -2.11 18.49
N LYS A 97 -4.08 -1.56 18.67
CA LYS A 97 -4.55 -1.08 19.98
C LYS A 97 -4.72 -2.23 20.98
N ALA A 98 -5.30 -3.35 20.57
CA ALA A 98 -5.46 -4.54 21.41
C ALA A 98 -4.11 -5.10 21.90
N LEU A 99 -3.09 -5.00 21.05
CA LEU A 99 -1.70 -5.36 21.37
C LEU A 99 -0.95 -4.30 22.21
N GLY A 100 -1.63 -3.23 22.63
CA GLY A 100 -1.04 -2.15 23.42
C GLY A 100 -0.07 -1.25 22.64
N LEU A 101 -0.13 -1.26 21.31
CA LEU A 101 0.74 -0.46 20.45
C LEU A 101 0.12 0.90 20.11
N GLY A 102 0.98 1.92 20.00
CA GLY A 102 0.58 3.26 19.56
C GLY A 102 0.49 3.37 18.04
N LEU A 103 -0.51 4.10 17.53
CA LEU A 103 -0.58 4.47 16.12
C LEU A 103 0.22 5.74 15.85
N PHE A 104 1.01 5.76 14.78
CA PHE A 104 1.80 6.93 14.41
C PHE A 104 0.93 8.11 13.95
N ALA A 105 -0.09 7.83 13.12
CA ALA A 105 -0.99 8.83 12.55
C ALA A 105 -2.40 8.72 13.15
N ALA A 106 -2.52 8.87 14.47
CA ALA A 106 -3.76 8.62 15.21
C ALA A 106 -4.95 9.49 14.75
N CYS A 107 -4.71 10.76 14.40
CA CYS A 107 -5.77 11.71 14.06
C CYS A 107 -6.13 11.77 12.56
N SER A 108 -5.32 11.17 11.69
CA SER A 108 -5.53 11.18 10.24
C SER A 108 -4.97 9.90 9.60
N PRO A 109 -5.59 8.74 9.88
CA PRO A 109 -5.10 7.45 9.41
C PRO A 109 -5.29 7.30 7.89
N SER A 110 -4.43 6.50 7.27
CA SER A 110 -4.56 6.10 5.87
C SER A 110 -5.21 4.72 5.76
N SER A 111 -6.03 4.52 4.74
CA SER A 111 -6.54 3.19 4.36
C SER A 111 -5.50 2.36 3.58
N ALA A 112 -4.48 2.99 3.00
CA ALA A 112 -3.47 2.28 2.21
C ALA A 112 -2.44 1.54 3.08
N VAL A 113 -2.13 2.10 4.25
CA VAL A 113 -1.06 1.62 5.11
C VAL A 113 -1.30 2.11 6.54
N THR A 114 -1.07 1.23 7.52
CA THR A 114 -1.06 1.59 8.93
C THR A 114 0.37 1.62 9.45
N ALA A 115 0.79 2.80 9.92
CA ALA A 115 2.07 2.98 10.61
C ALA A 115 1.87 2.85 12.13
N ILE A 116 2.64 1.95 12.73
CA ILE A 116 2.56 1.58 14.15
C ILE A 116 3.89 1.93 14.81
N ASN A 117 3.82 2.55 15.99
CA ASN A 117 4.99 2.84 16.79
C ASN A 117 5.59 1.55 17.33
N ALA A 118 6.91 1.44 17.30
CA ALA A 118 7.61 0.39 18.02
C ALA A 118 7.31 0.54 19.53
N PRO A 119 7.18 -0.58 20.26
CA PRO A 119 7.17 -0.52 21.72
C PRO A 119 8.38 0.25 22.26
N GLN A 120 8.21 0.93 23.40
CA GLN A 120 9.30 1.68 24.02
C GLN A 120 10.53 0.80 24.25
N GLY A 121 11.70 1.28 23.82
CA GLY A 121 12.97 0.55 23.96
C GLY A 121 13.22 -0.51 22.88
N THR A 122 12.30 -0.71 21.93
CA THR A 122 12.45 -1.68 20.84
C THR A 122 12.71 -0.99 19.51
N ASP A 123 13.74 -1.45 18.79
CA ASP A 123 13.94 -1.09 17.38
C ASP A 123 12.92 -1.86 16.52
N SER A 124 12.04 -1.14 15.82
CA SER A 124 11.07 -1.75 14.91
C SER A 124 11.68 -2.65 13.83
N GLY A 125 12.96 -2.45 13.49
CA GLY A 125 13.72 -3.32 12.60
C GLY A 125 13.85 -4.75 13.09
N LEU A 126 13.83 -4.98 14.41
CA LEU A 126 13.78 -6.32 15.00
C LEU A 126 12.42 -6.99 14.75
N ILE A 127 11.32 -6.24 14.91
CA ILE A 127 9.96 -6.72 14.60
C ILE A 127 9.86 -7.09 13.12
N VAL A 128 10.29 -6.19 12.23
CA VAL A 128 10.32 -6.45 10.78
C VAL A 128 11.17 -7.67 10.44
N LYS A 129 12.32 -7.84 11.09
CA LYS A 129 13.19 -9.00 10.88
C LYS A 129 12.51 -10.29 11.32
N GLU A 130 11.92 -10.35 12.52
CA GLU A 130 11.22 -11.54 13.02
C GLU A 130 10.06 -11.93 12.11
N LEU A 131 9.24 -10.97 11.66
CA LEU A 131 8.15 -11.19 10.72
C LEU A 131 8.64 -11.80 9.39
N ARG A 132 9.69 -11.22 8.82
CA ARG A 132 10.27 -11.69 7.56
C ARG A 132 10.91 -13.07 7.68
N THR A 133 11.75 -13.29 8.68
CA THR A 133 12.58 -14.51 8.75
C THR A 133 11.79 -15.73 9.19
N ARG A 134 10.74 -15.57 9.98
CA ARG A 134 9.94 -16.70 10.47
C ARG A 134 8.72 -17.01 9.63
N PHE A 135 8.04 -15.97 9.16
CA PHE A 135 6.73 -16.12 8.53
C PHE A 135 6.74 -15.73 7.05
N GLY A 136 7.88 -15.28 6.51
CA GLY A 136 7.94 -14.73 5.16
C GLY A 136 7.14 -13.44 4.97
N ALA A 137 6.63 -12.85 6.07
CA ALA A 137 5.79 -11.67 6.03
C ALA A 137 6.65 -10.42 5.76
N ILE A 138 6.46 -9.82 4.58
CA ILE A 138 7.20 -8.63 4.15
C ILE A 138 6.48 -7.37 4.62
N VAL A 139 6.90 -6.85 5.77
CA VAL A 139 6.48 -5.53 6.27
C VAL A 139 7.61 -4.52 6.17
N SER A 140 7.28 -3.23 6.29
CA SER A 140 8.25 -2.16 6.10
C SER A 140 8.63 -1.49 7.43
N ASN A 141 9.91 -1.22 7.63
CA ASN A 141 10.38 -0.34 8.72
C ASN A 141 10.05 1.14 8.38
N GLY A 142 10.19 2.04 9.35
CA GLY A 142 10.30 3.47 9.15
C GLY A 142 11.50 3.84 8.29
N GLN A 143 11.44 5.03 7.68
CA GLN A 143 12.46 5.56 6.78
C GLN A 143 13.01 6.87 7.31
N GLY A 144 14.25 7.21 6.95
CA GLY A 144 14.90 8.45 7.38
C GLY A 144 14.94 8.55 8.91
N SER A 145 14.50 9.69 9.44
CA SER A 145 14.43 9.94 10.89
C SER A 145 13.50 9.00 11.65
N MET A 146 12.61 8.26 10.97
CA MET A 146 11.66 7.33 11.60
C MET A 146 12.17 5.88 11.66
N ARG A 147 13.38 5.61 11.16
CA ARG A 147 13.96 4.26 11.18
C ARG A 147 14.09 3.77 12.63
N GLY A 148 13.61 2.55 12.88
CA GLY A 148 13.63 1.93 14.22
C GLY A 148 12.54 2.41 15.18
N GLN A 149 11.80 3.46 14.82
CA GLN A 149 10.74 4.04 15.67
C GLN A 149 9.34 3.55 15.27
N ILE A 150 9.12 3.24 13.99
CA ILE A 150 7.85 2.74 13.47
C ILE A 150 8.04 1.54 12.55
N PHE A 151 6.99 0.75 12.38
CA PHE A 151 6.85 -0.21 11.29
C PHE A 151 5.49 0.00 10.60
N ARG A 152 5.34 -0.54 9.39
CA ARG A 152 4.23 -0.25 8.49
C ARG A 152 3.67 -1.53 7.88
N LEU A 153 2.37 -1.71 8.02
CA LEU A 153 1.58 -2.76 7.36
C LEU A 153 0.73 -2.14 6.25
N ALA A 154 0.86 -2.66 5.04
CA ALA A 154 0.15 -2.16 3.85
C ALA A 154 -1.10 -3.00 3.56
N HIS A 155 -2.12 -2.35 3.00
CA HIS A 155 -3.47 -2.90 2.85
C HIS A 155 -3.99 -2.75 1.41
N LEU A 156 -3.08 -2.77 0.44
CA LEU A 156 -3.37 -2.44 -0.96
C LEU A 156 -3.14 -3.62 -1.89
N GLY A 157 -3.95 -3.68 -2.94
CA GLY A 157 -3.75 -4.59 -4.06
C GLY A 157 -4.32 -5.98 -3.78
N TYR A 158 -3.56 -7.01 -4.12
CA TYR A 158 -3.96 -8.40 -3.98
C TYR A 158 -3.65 -8.85 -2.55
N TYR A 159 -4.51 -8.41 -1.64
CA TYR A 159 -4.34 -8.57 -0.19
C TYR A 159 -5.72 -8.55 0.48
N ASP A 160 -6.02 -9.58 1.27
CA ASP A 160 -7.34 -9.78 1.86
C ASP A 160 -7.32 -9.94 3.39
N ALA A 161 -8.47 -10.28 3.97
CA ALA A 161 -8.63 -10.44 5.41
C ALA A 161 -7.82 -11.62 5.97
N LEU A 162 -7.67 -12.71 5.21
CA LEU A 162 -6.88 -13.85 5.67
C LEU A 162 -5.40 -13.50 5.74
N ASP A 163 -4.89 -12.79 4.72
CA ASP A 163 -3.53 -12.26 4.75
C ASP A 163 -3.31 -11.35 5.97
N GLN A 164 -4.31 -10.52 6.27
CA GLN A 164 -4.26 -9.60 7.39
C GLN A 164 -4.26 -10.33 8.74
N PHE A 165 -5.16 -11.29 8.95
CA PHE A 165 -5.21 -12.09 10.17
C PHE A 165 -3.91 -12.85 10.38
N ALA A 166 -3.35 -13.44 9.33
CA ALA A 166 -2.07 -14.14 9.38
C ALA A 166 -0.92 -13.20 9.81
N VAL A 167 -0.85 -11.98 9.26
CA VAL A 167 0.20 -11.03 9.64
C VAL A 167 0.00 -10.49 11.06
N VAL A 168 -1.23 -10.31 11.53
CA VAL A 168 -1.52 -9.91 12.92
C VAL A 168 -1.11 -11.02 13.90
N ALA A 169 -1.45 -12.28 13.62
CA ALA A 169 -1.00 -13.42 14.42
C ALA A 169 0.53 -13.53 14.45
N ALA A 170 1.19 -13.32 13.31
CA ALA A 170 2.65 -13.28 13.22
C ALA A 170 3.25 -12.14 14.06
N LEU A 171 2.59 -10.98 14.10
CA LEU A 171 3.01 -9.83 14.90
C LEU A 171 2.92 -10.13 16.40
N GLU A 172 1.85 -10.77 16.86
CA GLU A 172 1.71 -11.21 18.25
C GLU A 172 2.89 -12.10 18.68
N ILE A 173 3.21 -13.11 17.88
CA ILE A 173 4.33 -14.02 18.15
C ILE A 173 5.66 -13.25 18.15
N ALA A 174 5.86 -12.36 17.17
CA ALA A 174 7.08 -11.55 17.09
C ALA A 174 7.27 -10.67 18.34
N LEU A 175 6.21 -10.03 18.83
CA LEU A 175 6.27 -9.19 20.03
C LEU A 175 6.60 -10.02 21.28
N VAL A 176 5.96 -11.17 21.47
CA VAL A 176 6.26 -12.08 22.60
C VAL A 176 7.72 -12.53 22.57
N ARG A 177 8.24 -12.90 21.39
CA ARG A 177 9.64 -13.31 21.23
C ARG A 177 10.64 -12.21 21.53
N LEU A 178 10.25 -10.96 21.29
CA LEU A 178 11.05 -9.77 21.62
C LEU A 178 10.89 -9.34 23.09
N GLY A 179 10.18 -10.13 23.90
CA GLY A 179 10.03 -9.90 25.34
C GLY A 179 8.86 -8.98 25.71
N HIS A 180 7.99 -8.62 24.77
CA HIS A 180 6.79 -7.85 25.07
C HIS A 180 5.68 -8.74 25.62
N LYS A 181 4.96 -8.21 26.62
CA LYS A 181 3.78 -8.87 27.19
C LYS A 181 2.59 -8.65 26.26
N VAL A 182 2.18 -9.69 25.57
CA VAL A 182 1.03 -9.71 24.66
C VAL A 182 0.16 -10.91 25.01
N GLU A 183 -1.16 -10.69 25.11
CA GLU A 183 -2.13 -11.79 25.14
C GLU A 183 -2.30 -12.33 23.72
N LEU A 184 -1.81 -13.54 23.47
CA LEU A 184 -1.95 -14.18 22.15
C LEU A 184 -3.43 -14.34 21.78
N GLY A 185 -3.76 -14.07 20.53
CA GLY A 185 -5.11 -14.04 19.98
C GLY A 185 -5.84 -12.70 20.17
N SER A 186 -5.35 -11.80 21.02
CA SER A 186 -6.06 -10.54 21.30
C SER A 186 -6.11 -9.59 20.10
N GLY A 187 -5.04 -9.51 19.31
CA GLY A 187 -4.97 -8.69 18.10
C GLY A 187 -5.79 -9.30 16.98
N VAL A 188 -5.70 -10.62 16.79
CA VAL A 188 -6.50 -11.34 15.77
C VAL A 188 -7.99 -11.20 16.08
N ARG A 189 -8.42 -11.47 17.31
CA ARG A 189 -9.81 -11.28 17.76
C ARG A 189 -10.32 -9.86 17.44
N ALA A 190 -9.53 -8.84 17.76
CA ALA A 190 -9.92 -7.45 17.49
C ALA A 190 -10.05 -7.14 15.98
N ALA A 191 -9.21 -7.75 15.14
CA ALA A 191 -9.32 -7.63 13.69
C ALA A 191 -10.57 -8.34 13.14
N GLU A 192 -10.86 -9.55 13.63
CA GLU A 192 -12.04 -10.34 13.25
C GLU A 192 -13.35 -9.65 13.68
N GLU A 193 -13.40 -9.05 14.86
CA GLU A 193 -14.55 -8.28 15.33
C GLU A 193 -14.88 -7.11 14.39
N VAL A 194 -13.86 -6.36 13.93
CA VAL A 194 -14.04 -5.31 12.91
C VAL A 194 -14.53 -5.90 11.60
N TYR A 195 -13.96 -7.03 11.16
CA TYR A 195 -14.38 -7.70 9.94
C TYR A 195 -15.87 -8.08 9.99
N LEU A 196 -16.32 -8.70 11.09
CA LEU A 196 -17.73 -9.07 11.29
C LEU A 196 -18.66 -7.85 11.31
N GLN A 197 -18.26 -6.75 11.95
CA GLN A 197 -19.06 -5.53 12.02
C GLN A 197 -19.24 -4.84 10.66
N ARG A 198 -18.20 -4.87 9.83
CA ARG A 198 -18.18 -4.22 8.50
C ARG A 198 -18.74 -5.10 7.39
N SER A 199 -18.79 -6.41 7.59
CA SER A 199 -19.26 -7.39 6.60
C SER A 199 -20.71 -7.83 6.82
N ALA A 200 -21.36 -7.34 7.89
CA ALA A 200 -22.78 -7.46 8.14
C ALA A 200 -23.57 -6.44 7.30
#